data_AF-A0A0F2Q9U1-F1
#
_entry.id   AF-A0A0F2Q9U1-F1
#
_cell.length_a   1.000
_cell.length_b   1.000
_cell.length_c   1.000
_cell.angle_alpha   90.00
_cell.angle_beta   90.00
_cell.angle_gamma   90.00
#
_symmetry.space_group_name_H-M   'P 1'
#
loop_
_entity.id
_entity.type
_entity.pdbx_description
1 polymer ?
#
loop_
_entity_poly.entity_id
_entity_poly.type
_entity_poly.pdbx_seq_one_letter_code
_entity_poly.pdbx_strand_id
1 'polypeptide(L)'
;YLSRDDRIKAHFTTCFLALVIYRYLEKYLGEKFTSHEIISGLRNINFYSVPAEGYIPTYTRNDFTDALHDVFGFRTDYQIVSLKEMKKIFKDTKK
;
A
#
# COMPACT_ATOMS: atom_id res chain seq x y z
N TYR A 1 -14.83 17.36 -25.00
CA TYR A 1 -13.40 17.76 -24.97
C TYR A 1 -13.22 18.67 -23.76
N LEU A 2 -12.53 18.25 -22.70
CA LEU A 2 -12.29 19.11 -21.50
C LEU A 2 -11.28 20.23 -21.84
N SER A 3 -11.36 21.38 -21.16
CA SER A 3 -10.42 22.48 -21.39
C SER A 3 -9.01 22.12 -20.86
N ARG A 4 -7.98 22.82 -21.35
CA ARG A 4 -6.60 22.64 -20.87
C ARG A 4 -6.47 22.98 -19.38
N ASP A 5 -7.19 24.00 -18.92
CA ASP A 5 -7.19 24.44 -17.53
C ASP A 5 -7.81 23.38 -16.62
N ASP A 6 -8.91 22.75 -17.03
CA ASP A 6 -9.54 21.65 -16.28
C ASP A 6 -8.61 20.45 -16.13
N ARG A 7 -7.85 20.10 -17.19
CA ARG A 7 -6.86 19.01 -17.12
C ARG A 7 -5.71 19.34 -16.16
N ILE A 8 -5.23 20.58 -16.15
CA ILE A 8 -4.15 21.02 -15.25
C ILE A 8 -4.64 20.95 -13.80
N LYS A 9 -5.83 21.50 -13.52
CA LYS A 9 -6.42 21.46 -12.17
C LYS A 9 -6.65 20.02 -11.71
N ALA A 10 -7.22 19.17 -12.55
CA ALA A 10 -7.46 17.77 -12.21
C ALA A 10 -6.14 17.02 -11.90
N HIS A 11 -5.09 17.21 -12.71
CA HIS A 11 -3.78 16.60 -12.47
C HIS A 11 -3.17 17.09 -11.15
N PHE A 12 -3.14 18.41 -10.94
CA PHE A 12 -2.59 19.01 -9.72
C PHE A 12 -3.32 18.50 -8.47
N THR A 13 -4.66 18.55 -8.45
CA THR A 13 -5.46 18.09 -7.31
C THR A 13 -5.25 16.61 -7.04
N THR A 14 -5.14 15.78 -8.08
CA THR A 14 -4.89 14.33 -7.93
C THR A 14 -3.51 14.07 -7.33
N CYS A 15 -2.46 14.72 -7.84
CA CYS A 15 -1.11 14.58 -7.31
C CYS A 15 -0.99 15.12 -5.88
N PHE A 16 -1.59 16.27 -5.60
CA PHE A 16 -1.62 16.87 -4.27
C PHE A 16 -2.31 15.94 -3.27
N LEU A 17 -3.50 15.43 -3.60
CA LEU A 17 -4.24 14.51 -2.74
C LEU A 17 -3.45 13.22 -2.48
N ALA A 18 -2.83 12.64 -3.52
CA ALA A 18 -1.99 11.46 -3.37
C ALA A 18 -0.83 11.72 -2.39
N LEU A 19 -0.12 12.85 -2.52
CA LEU A 19 0.96 13.21 -1.61
C LEU A 19 0.47 13.46 -0.18
N VAL A 20 -0.68 14.09 -0.01
CA VAL A 20 -1.30 14.29 1.31
C VAL A 20 -1.62 12.96 1.98
N ILE A 21 -2.13 11.97 1.24
CA ILE A 21 -2.36 10.62 1.76
C ILE A 21 -1.05 9.98 2.24
N TYR A 22 0.04 10.06 1.46
CA TYR A 22 1.34 9.54 1.88
C TYR A 22 1.92 10.28 3.09
N ARG A 23 1.64 11.57 3.25
CA ARG A 23 2.03 12.36 4.43
C ARG A 23 1.28 11.92 5.68
N TYR A 24 0.00 11.55 5.57
CA TYR A 24 -0.71 10.93 6.69
C TYR A 24 -0.11 9.57 7.04
N LEU A 25 0.18 8.74 6.04
CA LEU A 25 0.80 7.43 6.27
C LEU A 25 2.17 7.56 6.97
N GLU A 26 2.97 8.55 6.61
CA GLU A 26 4.23 8.89 7.28
C GLU A 26 4.03 9.17 8.78
N LYS A 27 2.95 9.87 9.16
CA LYS A 27 2.59 10.09 10.58
C LYS A 27 2.17 8.80 11.28
N TYR A 28 1.37 7.94 10.63
CA TYR A 28 0.98 6.63 11.19
C TYR A 28 2.17 5.71 11.42
N LEU A 29 3.22 5.82 10.59
CA LEU A 29 4.46 5.06 10.71
C LEU A 29 5.46 5.70 11.70
N GLY A 30 5.03 6.69 12.49
CA GLY A 30 5.87 7.35 13.48
C GLY A 30 7.01 8.16 12.87
N GLU A 31 6.84 8.65 11.64
CA GLU A 31 7.82 9.47 10.90
C GLU A 31 9.19 8.80 10.71
N LYS A 32 9.24 7.46 10.77
CA LYS A 32 10.45 6.66 10.56
C LYS A 32 10.87 6.58 9.09
N PHE A 33 9.94 6.85 8.16
CA PHE A 33 10.13 6.73 6.72
C PHE A 33 9.61 7.98 6.02
N THR A 34 10.38 8.50 5.07
CA THR A 34 9.95 9.60 4.20
C THR A 34 8.85 9.13 3.24
N SER A 35 8.00 10.05 2.75
CA SER A 35 7.03 9.68 1.70
C SER A 35 7.66 9.04 0.46
N HIS A 36 8.91 9.36 0.11
CA HIS A 36 9.58 8.71 -1.01
C HIS A 36 9.83 7.22 -0.73
N GLU A 37 10.33 6.90 0.46
CA GLU A 37 10.53 5.52 0.92
C GLU A 37 9.20 4.78 1.02
N ILE A 38 8.15 5.44 1.52
CA ILE A 38 6.80 4.85 1.59
C ILE A 38 6.27 4.51 0.20
N ILE A 39 6.33 5.46 -0.74
CA ILE A 39 5.85 5.25 -2.11
C ILE A 39 6.63 4.12 -2.80
N SER A 40 7.96 4.13 -2.65
CA SER A 40 8.83 3.09 -3.21
C SER A 40 8.56 1.73 -2.59
N GLY A 41 8.48 1.67 -1.26
CA GLY A 41 8.21 0.46 -0.50
C GLY A 41 6.87 -0.17 -0.87
N LEU A 42 5.80 0.62 -0.91
CA LEU A 42 4.47 0.13 -1.33
C LEU A 42 4.46 -0.39 -2.76
N ARG A 43 5.15 0.28 -3.70
CA ARG A 43 5.28 -0.20 -5.09
C ARG A 43 6.02 -1.53 -5.20
N ASN A 44 6.93 -1.82 -4.27
CA ASN A 44 7.72 -3.04 -4.26
C ASN A 44 7.02 -4.21 -3.56
N ILE A 45 5.98 -3.95 -2.76
CA ILE A 45 5.13 -5.00 -2.14
C ILE A 45 4.25 -5.63 -3.22
N ASN A 46 4.79 -6.65 -3.88
CA ASN A 46 4.14 -7.40 -4.96
C ASN A 46 3.87 -8.85 -4.55
N PHE A 47 2.94 -9.48 -5.27
CA PHE A 47 2.51 -10.85 -5.00
C PHE A 47 2.34 -11.62 -6.30
N TYR A 48 2.76 -12.88 -6.28
CA TYR A 48 2.47 -13.87 -7.32
C TYR A 48 1.22 -14.66 -6.95
N SER A 49 0.21 -14.64 -7.82
CA SER A 49 -1.04 -15.36 -7.59
C SER A 49 -0.89 -16.83 -7.97
N VAL A 50 -1.14 -17.73 -7.04
CA VAL A 50 -1.22 -19.18 -7.26
C VAL A 50 -2.69 -19.59 -7.28
N PRO A 51 -3.21 -20.10 -8.42
CA PRO A 51 -4.60 -20.53 -8.52
C PRO A 51 -4.98 -21.51 -7.42
N ALA A 52 -6.17 -21.31 -6.83
CA ALA A 52 -6.72 -22.10 -5.71
C ALA A 52 -5.96 -22.06 -4.37
N GLU A 53 -4.68 -21.71 -4.34
CA GLU A 53 -3.86 -21.74 -3.12
C GLU A 53 -3.79 -20.37 -2.43
N GLY A 54 -3.51 -19.29 -3.18
CA GLY A 54 -3.36 -17.96 -2.59
C GLY A 54 -2.34 -17.09 -3.30
N TYR A 55 -1.59 -16.31 -2.52
CA TYR A 55 -0.64 -15.32 -2.99
C TYR A 55 0.72 -15.55 -2.34
N ILE A 56 1.76 -15.70 -3.17
CA ILE A 56 3.14 -15.77 -2.71
C ILE A 56 3.73 -14.35 -2.75
N PRO A 57 4.20 -13.80 -1.63
CA PRO A 57 4.86 -12.50 -1.62
C PRO A 57 6.15 -12.56 -2.43
N THR A 58 6.37 -11.58 -3.31
CA THR A 58 7.59 -11.48 -4.13
C THR A 58 8.51 -10.36 -3.64
N TYR A 59 8.34 -9.93 -2.39
CA TYR A 59 9.15 -8.92 -1.73
C TYR A 59 9.85 -9.52 -0.51
N THR A 60 10.92 -8.88 -0.05
CA THR A 60 11.64 -9.29 1.16
C THR A 60 11.21 -8.42 2.34
N ARG A 61 11.00 -9.05 3.49
CA ARG A 61 10.72 -8.38 4.76
C ARG A 61 11.86 -7.41 5.12
N ASN A 62 11.50 -6.21 5.56
CA ASN A 62 12.42 -5.18 6.04
C ASN A 62 11.72 -4.28 7.07
N ASP A 63 12.43 -3.30 7.61
CA ASP A 63 11.91 -2.38 8.64
C ASP A 63 10.64 -1.66 8.20
N PHE A 64 10.51 -1.34 6.89
CA PHE A 64 9.32 -0.70 6.34
C PHE A 64 8.12 -1.64 6.33
N THR A 65 8.28 -2.87 5.84
CA THR A 65 7.18 -3.85 5.83
C THR A 65 6.76 -4.24 7.23
N ASP A 66 7.70 -4.28 8.17
CA ASP A 66 7.44 -4.58 9.58
C ASP A 66 6.61 -3.48 10.22
N ALA A 67 7.02 -2.22 10.02
CA ALA A 67 6.26 -1.08 10.51
C ALA A 67 4.83 -1.04 9.94
N LEU A 68 4.64 -1.36 8.66
CA LEU A 68 3.30 -1.48 8.07
C LEU A 68 2.49 -2.58 8.75
N HIS A 69 3.06 -3.77 8.88
CA HIS A 69 2.37 -4.91 9.47
C HIS A 69 1.99 -4.68 10.93
N ASP A 70 2.85 -4.03 11.70
CA ASP A 70 2.60 -3.70 13.11
C ASP A 70 1.52 -2.62 13.26
N VAL A 71 1.56 -1.56 12.44
CA VAL A 71 0.60 -0.45 12.52
C VAL A 71 -0.80 -0.89 12.05
N PHE A 72 -0.90 -1.70 11.00
CA PHE A 72 -2.18 -2.09 10.41
C PHE A 72 -2.68 -3.47 10.86
N GLY A 73 -1.88 -4.25 11.58
CA GLY A 73 -2.31 -5.49 12.23
C GLY A 73 -2.59 -6.65 11.26
N PHE A 74 -2.08 -6.59 10.03
CA PHE A 74 -2.16 -7.70 9.07
C PHE A 74 -0.77 -8.10 8.59
N ARG A 75 -0.63 -9.38 8.23
CA ARG A 75 0.62 -9.97 7.78
C ARG A 75 0.48 -10.50 6.36
N THR A 76 1.47 -10.20 5.55
CA THR A 76 1.54 -10.63 4.14
C THR A 76 2.93 -11.13 3.77
N ASP A 77 3.80 -11.39 4.75
CA ASP A 77 5.20 -11.82 4.60
C ASP A 77 5.41 -13.33 4.81
N TYR A 78 4.33 -14.11 4.84
CA TYR A 78 4.40 -15.57 4.91
C TYR A 78 4.75 -16.20 3.55
N GLN A 79 5.19 -17.47 3.56
CA GLN A 79 5.49 -18.21 2.32
C GLN A 79 4.30 -18.21 1.34
N ILE A 80 3.08 -18.29 1.87
CA ILE A 80 1.85 -18.13 1.11
C ILE A 80 0.79 -17.45 1.99
N VAL A 81 0.13 -16.43 1.44
CA VAL A 81 -1.06 -15.81 2.02
C VAL A 81 -2.27 -16.47 1.37
N SER A 82 -3.04 -17.25 2.14
CA SER A 82 -4.16 -18.00 1.57
C SER A 82 -5.24 -17.08 1.00
N LEU A 83 -6.04 -17.60 0.05
CA LEU A 83 -7.22 -16.88 -0.46
C LEU A 83 -8.18 -16.43 0.66
N LYS A 84 -8.29 -17.23 1.73
CA LYS A 84 -9.14 -16.92 2.89
C LYS A 84 -8.59 -15.74 3.68
N GLU A 85 -7.30 -15.72 3.96
CA GLU A 85 -6.64 -14.62 4.67
C GLU A 85 -6.67 -13.33 3.85
N MET A 86 -6.37 -13.40 2.56
CA MET A 86 -6.45 -12.22 1.69
C MET A 86 -7.88 -11.65 1.64
N LYS A 87 -8.91 -12.50 1.54
CA LYS A 87 -10.31 -12.09 1.64
C LYS A 87 -10.64 -11.47 3.00
N LYS A 88 -10.06 -11.97 4.10
CA LYS A 88 -10.24 -11.40 5.44
C LYS A 88 -9.64 -9.99 5.51
N ILE A 89 -8.41 -9.80 5.03
CA ILE A 89 -7.75 -8.48 4.98
C ILE A 89 -8.63 -7.49 4.21
N PHE A 90 -9.08 -7.82 3.01
CA PHE A 90 -9.98 -6.95 2.23
C PHE A 90 -11.33 -6.67 2.89
N LYS A 91 -11.82 -7.57 3.73
CA LYS A 91 -13.06 -7.35 4.48
C LYS A 91 -12.83 -6.37 5.62
N ASP A 92 -11.69 -6.46 6.30
CA ASP A 92 -11.35 -5.58 7.41
C ASP A 92 -11.07 -4.14 6.94
N THR A 93 -10.58 -3.93 5.71
CA THR A 93 -10.43 -2.58 5.13
C THR A 93 -11.73 -1.89 4.72
N LYS A 94 -12.88 -2.58 4.77
CA LYS A 94 -14.21 -2.03 4.41
C LYS A 94 -15.09 -1.73 5.61
N LYS A 95 -14.62 -2.03 6.83
CA LYS A 95 -15.30 -1.65 8.07
C LYS A 95 -15.02 -0.19 8.38
#